data_AF-A0A4Y8VKN5-F1
#
_entry.id   AF-A0A4Y8VKN5-F1
#
_cell.length_a   1.000
_cell.length_b   1.000
_cell.length_c   1.000
_cell.angle_alpha   90.00
_cell.angle_beta   90.00
_cell.angle_gamma   90.00
#
_symmetry.space_group_name_H-M   'P 1'
#
loop_
_entity.id
_entity.type
_entity.pdbx_description
1 polymer ?
#
loop_
_entity_poly.entity_id
_entity_poly.type
_entity_poly.pdbx_seq_one_letter_code
_entity_poly.pdbx_strand_id
1 'polypeptide(L)'
;MRKPRIFIASAVESLDVADAFNVNLDHQTEVTVWKHGFSLSQNTIDSLVKMAESVDFAIFVFTPDDIAEIRDQQKHIVRDNVLFELGLFVGTLGKERCFIVKPRDAELHFPTDLLGLTPADYNGERSDGNLEAAVNHPCVLIKKEVANLGLLSQDLNIHTKPRRKAGYNYKLGDVEHRLLAKVLESYASSPDGVSVWSTFNDLKGVEQGVLSLAAIKLERVGFLDKSIAIDHDYNGSEYYAFSITADGIDYLLENEELLHKVNQKVEAVDFDTDIPF
;
A
#
# COMPACT_ATOMS: atom_id res chain seq x y z
N MET A 1 18.24 10.19 2.71
CA MET A 1 16.88 9.66 2.94
C MET A 1 15.89 10.70 2.43
N ARG A 2 14.83 10.31 1.71
CA ARG A 2 13.78 11.26 1.33
C ARG A 2 13.02 11.76 2.56
N LYS A 3 12.37 12.93 2.45
CA LYS A 3 11.48 13.42 3.51
C LYS A 3 10.29 12.45 3.65
N PRO A 4 9.74 12.25 4.87
CA PRO A 4 8.50 11.53 5.06
C PRO A 4 7.37 12.21 4.29
N ARG A 5 6.54 11.41 3.61
CA ARG A 5 5.38 11.89 2.87
C ARG A 5 4.14 11.78 3.73
N ILE A 6 3.40 12.88 3.85
CA ILE A 6 2.21 12.97 4.68
C ILE A 6 1.02 13.39 3.82
N PHE A 7 -0.03 12.58 3.86
CA PHE A 7 -1.34 12.94 3.34
C PHE A 7 -2.15 13.69 4.40
N ILE A 8 -2.89 14.73 4.03
CA ILE A 8 -3.82 15.42 4.94
C ILE A 8 -5.21 15.42 4.31
N ALA A 9 -6.19 14.88 5.04
CA ALA A 9 -7.61 14.93 4.70
C ALA A 9 -8.37 15.84 5.68
N SER A 10 -9.29 16.62 5.14
CA SER A 10 -10.20 17.49 5.88
C SER A 10 -11.52 17.63 5.13
N ALA A 11 -12.54 18.17 5.80
CA ALA A 11 -13.68 18.72 5.10
C ALA A 11 -13.27 20.01 4.37
N VAL A 12 -14.12 20.50 3.47
CA VAL A 12 -13.88 21.77 2.76
C VAL A 12 -13.93 22.94 3.75
N GLU A 13 -14.81 22.82 4.74
CA GLU A 13 -15.06 23.76 5.82
C GLU A 13 -13.84 23.93 6.76
N SER A 14 -12.94 22.94 6.82
CA SER A 14 -11.75 22.91 7.67
C SER A 14 -10.43 22.88 6.89
N LEU A 15 -10.45 23.35 5.65
CA LEU A 15 -9.28 23.40 4.78
C LEU A 15 -8.18 24.34 5.30
N ASP A 16 -8.57 25.41 5.99
CA ASP A 16 -7.65 26.34 6.65
C ASP A 16 -6.81 25.68 7.76
N VAL A 17 -7.41 24.77 8.52
CA VAL A 17 -6.70 23.94 9.50
C VAL A 17 -5.72 23.01 8.79
N ALA A 18 -6.12 22.35 7.71
CA ALA A 18 -5.24 21.49 6.93
C ALA A 18 -4.04 22.25 6.33
N ASP A 19 -4.28 23.46 5.81
CA ASP A 19 -3.22 24.34 5.31
C ASP A 19 -2.30 24.81 6.45
N ALA A 20 -2.81 25.07 7.66
CA ALA A 20 -1.98 25.39 8.83
C ALA A 20 -1.04 24.22 9.24
N PHE A 21 -1.51 22.98 9.14
CA PHE A 21 -0.64 21.79 9.33
C PHE A 21 0.44 21.71 8.25
N ASN A 22 0.08 21.95 6.99
CA ASN A 22 1.03 21.98 5.88
C ASN A 22 2.18 22.98 6.14
N VAL A 23 1.86 24.20 6.56
CA VAL A 23 2.86 25.23 6.91
C VAL A 23 3.80 24.76 8.03
N ASN A 24 3.26 24.16 9.10
CA ASN A 24 4.06 23.74 10.25
C ASN A 24 4.97 22.51 9.99
N LEU A 25 4.70 21.76 8.92
CA LEU A 25 5.35 20.49 8.60
C LEU A 25 6.30 20.58 7.38
N ASP A 26 6.16 21.59 6.51
CA ASP A 26 6.89 21.78 5.24
C ASP A 26 8.41 21.53 5.31
N HIS A 27 9.07 22.05 6.35
CA HIS A 27 10.52 21.93 6.46
C HIS A 27 11.00 20.48 6.66
N GLN A 28 10.18 19.61 7.26
CA GLN A 28 10.59 18.26 7.67
C GLN A 28 9.93 17.15 6.86
N THR A 29 8.80 17.43 6.19
CA THR A 29 8.00 16.42 5.48
C THR A 29 7.54 16.93 4.12
N GLU A 30 7.21 16.02 3.20
CA GLU A 30 6.51 16.31 1.96
C GLU A 30 5.01 16.15 2.20
N VAL A 31 4.26 17.25 2.24
CA VAL A 31 2.83 17.23 2.58
C VAL A 31 1.97 17.37 1.32
N THR A 32 0.94 16.53 1.22
CA THR A 32 -0.11 16.64 0.23
C THR A 32 -1.45 16.83 0.92
N VAL A 33 -2.02 18.04 0.82
CA VAL A 33 -3.37 18.34 1.30
C VAL A 33 -4.39 17.91 0.23
N TRP A 34 -5.35 17.07 0.62
CA TRP A 34 -6.39 16.59 -0.27
C TRP A 34 -7.49 17.62 -0.42
N LYS A 35 -7.45 18.38 -1.53
CA LYS A 35 -8.39 19.49 -1.81
C LYS A 35 -9.56 19.09 -2.71
N HIS A 36 -9.58 17.85 -3.20
CA HIS A 36 -10.55 17.39 -4.22
C HIS A 36 -11.47 16.33 -3.62
N GLY A 37 -12.72 16.71 -3.33
CA GLY A 37 -13.78 15.73 -3.09
C GLY A 37 -14.06 14.87 -4.34
N PHE A 38 -15.03 13.95 -4.23
CA PHE A 38 -15.48 13.07 -5.31
C PHE A 38 -16.03 13.85 -6.53
N SER A 39 -15.16 14.36 -7.40
CA SER A 39 -15.53 15.02 -8.65
C SER A 39 -16.04 13.99 -9.66
N LEU A 40 -17.16 14.31 -10.33
CA LEU A 40 -17.77 13.50 -11.39
C LEU A 40 -16.73 13.16 -12.48
N SER A 41 -16.72 11.88 -12.89
CA SER A 41 -15.91 11.28 -13.98
C SER A 41 -14.49 10.77 -13.67
N GLN A 42 -13.99 10.85 -12.43
CA GLN A 42 -12.81 10.10 -11.99
C GLN A 42 -13.18 9.08 -10.92
N ASN A 43 -12.61 7.87 -10.97
CA ASN A 43 -12.65 6.93 -9.86
C ASN A 43 -11.87 7.54 -8.69
N THR A 44 -12.54 8.36 -7.88
CA THR A 44 -11.96 9.10 -6.75
C THR A 44 -11.37 8.13 -5.73
N ILE A 45 -12.03 6.97 -5.55
CA ILE A 45 -11.54 5.88 -4.70
C ILE A 45 -10.20 5.35 -5.21
N ASP A 46 -10.04 5.10 -6.52
CA ASP A 46 -8.76 4.61 -7.07
C ASP A 46 -7.64 5.63 -6.87
N SER A 47 -7.95 6.91 -6.97
CA SER A 47 -6.98 7.99 -6.74
C SER A 47 -6.58 8.09 -5.26
N LEU A 48 -7.55 7.94 -4.34
CA LEU A 48 -7.29 7.85 -2.91
C LEU A 48 -6.47 6.61 -2.54
N VAL A 49 -6.76 5.46 -3.13
CA VAL A 49 -5.97 4.22 -2.94
C VAL A 49 -4.53 4.44 -3.40
N LYS A 50 -4.32 4.96 -4.61
CA LYS A 50 -2.97 5.30 -5.11
C LYS A 50 -2.26 6.31 -4.20
N MET A 51 -3.00 7.29 -3.67
CA MET A 51 -2.44 8.27 -2.74
C MET A 51 -1.99 7.61 -1.43
N ALA A 52 -2.84 6.77 -0.84
CA ALA A 52 -2.52 6.01 0.37
C ALA A 52 -1.30 5.10 0.17
N GLU A 53 -1.19 4.47 -1.00
CA GLU A 53 0.00 3.69 -1.38
C GLU A 53 1.25 4.56 -1.58
N SER A 54 1.12 5.87 -1.78
CA SER A 54 2.25 6.77 -2.09
C SER A 54 2.87 7.52 -0.90
N VAL A 55 2.22 7.48 0.26
CA VAL A 55 2.63 8.23 1.46
C VAL A 55 3.16 7.31 2.56
N ASP A 56 3.76 7.90 3.60
CA ASP A 56 4.25 7.15 4.78
C ASP A 56 3.32 7.33 5.99
N PHE A 57 2.60 8.44 6.04
CA PHE A 57 1.70 8.82 7.13
C PHE A 57 0.49 9.58 6.59
N ALA A 58 -0.57 9.65 7.40
CA ALA A 58 -1.75 10.44 7.09
C ALA A 58 -2.27 11.19 8.33
N ILE A 59 -2.81 12.39 8.11
CA ILE A 59 -3.45 13.23 9.12
C ILE A 59 -4.90 13.46 8.70
N PHE A 60 -5.83 13.27 9.62
CA PHE A 60 -7.27 13.46 9.40
C PHE A 60 -7.79 14.54 10.33
N VAL A 61 -8.24 15.65 9.74
CA VAL A 61 -8.81 16.80 10.46
C VAL A 61 -10.28 16.51 10.75
N PHE A 62 -10.57 16.27 12.01
CA PHE A 62 -11.91 15.97 12.51
C PHE A 62 -12.52 17.24 13.08
N THR A 63 -13.46 17.81 12.34
CA THR A 63 -14.25 19.00 12.72
C THR A 63 -15.74 18.64 12.80
N PRO A 64 -16.53 19.34 13.64
CA PRO A 64 -17.96 19.07 13.85
C PRO A 64 -18.84 19.60 12.70
N ASP A 65 -18.50 19.22 11.46
CA ASP A 65 -19.06 19.83 10.25
C ASP A 65 -20.50 19.39 9.96
N ASP A 66 -20.87 18.18 10.40
CA ASP A 66 -22.19 17.59 10.16
C ASP A 66 -22.92 17.29 11.48
N ILE A 67 -24.24 17.18 11.42
CA ILE A 67 -25.09 16.78 12.55
C ILE A 67 -25.81 15.48 12.17
N ALA A 68 -25.76 14.50 13.07
CA ALA A 68 -26.49 13.24 12.93
C ALA A 68 -27.40 12.98 14.13
N GLU A 69 -28.55 12.34 13.87
CA GLU A 69 -29.42 11.81 14.92
C GLU A 69 -28.95 10.41 15.32
N ILE A 70 -28.43 10.27 16.54
CA ILE A 70 -27.88 9.02 17.07
C ILE A 70 -28.59 8.70 18.38
N ARG A 71 -29.39 7.62 18.38
CA ARG A 71 -30.19 7.19 19.54
C ARG A 71 -31.06 8.34 20.08
N ASP A 72 -31.82 8.96 19.17
CA ASP A 72 -32.74 10.08 19.44
C ASP A 72 -32.04 11.35 20.00
N GLN A 73 -30.72 11.48 19.80
CA GLN A 73 -29.95 12.65 20.18
C GLN A 73 -29.24 13.24 18.96
N GLN A 74 -29.40 14.54 18.74
CA GLN A 74 -28.64 15.29 17.75
C GLN A 74 -27.20 15.44 18.26
N LYS A 75 -26.23 15.01 17.45
CA LYS A 75 -24.80 15.08 17.78
C LYS A 75 -24.01 15.64 16.61
N HIS A 76 -23.06 16.51 16.92
CA HIS A 76 -22.05 16.93 15.97
C HIS A 76 -21.10 15.78 15.68
N ILE A 77 -20.88 15.50 14.40
CA ILE A 77 -20.05 14.42 13.89
C ILE A 77 -19.03 14.96 12.90
N VAL A 78 -17.98 14.18 12.67
CA VAL A 78 -17.08 14.40 11.54
C VAL A 78 -17.80 14.04 10.25
N ARG A 79 -17.48 14.75 9.17
CA ARG A 79 -18.00 14.46 7.84
C ARG A 79 -17.67 13.04 7.39
N ASP A 80 -18.67 12.33 6.85
CA ASP A 80 -18.57 10.91 6.47
C ASP A 80 -17.40 10.61 5.53
N ASN A 81 -17.09 11.52 4.60
CA ASN A 81 -15.97 11.36 3.66
C ASN A 81 -14.62 11.26 4.38
N VAL A 82 -14.39 12.12 5.38
CA VAL A 82 -13.14 12.13 6.14
C VAL A 82 -13.01 10.85 6.97
N LEU A 83 -14.15 10.35 7.50
CA LEU A 83 -14.19 9.07 8.21
C LEU A 83 -13.91 7.89 7.27
N PHE A 84 -14.46 7.91 6.05
CA PHE A 84 -14.17 6.91 5.02
C PHE A 84 -12.70 6.92 4.60
N GLU A 85 -12.12 8.10 4.36
CA GLU A 85 -10.71 8.26 4.02
C GLU A 85 -9.80 7.74 5.15
N LEU A 86 -10.13 8.02 6.42
CA LEU A 86 -9.43 7.44 7.56
C LEU A 86 -9.45 5.91 7.49
N GLY A 87 -10.62 5.31 7.29
CA GLY A 87 -10.75 3.85 7.18
C GLY A 87 -9.90 3.26 6.05
N LEU A 88 -9.88 3.91 4.88
CA LEU A 88 -9.07 3.51 3.74
C LEU A 88 -7.57 3.54 4.06
N PHE A 89 -7.09 4.62 4.66
CA PHE A 89 -5.67 4.79 4.98
C PHE A 89 -5.22 3.91 6.14
N VAL A 90 -6.08 3.67 7.15
CA VAL A 90 -5.79 2.69 8.21
C VAL A 90 -5.62 1.29 7.61
N GLY A 91 -6.43 0.94 6.60
CA GLY A 91 -6.31 -0.34 5.88
C GLY A 91 -5.01 -0.49 5.08
N THR A 92 -4.45 0.63 4.58
CA THR A 92 -3.23 0.62 3.74
C THR A 92 -1.95 0.86 4.53
N LEU A 93 -1.94 1.81 5.47
CA LEU A 93 -0.75 2.24 6.22
C LEU A 93 -0.64 1.58 7.60
N GLY A 94 -1.73 1.05 8.14
CA GLY A 94 -1.82 0.69 9.56
C GLY A 94 -2.23 1.87 10.44
N LYS A 95 -2.88 1.56 11.56
CA LYS A 95 -3.49 2.56 12.45
C LYS A 95 -2.45 3.49 13.09
N GLU A 96 -1.25 3.00 13.34
CA GLU A 96 -0.14 3.72 13.96
C GLU A 96 0.45 4.83 13.07
N ARG A 97 0.15 4.81 11.77
CA ARG A 97 0.59 5.82 10.78
C ARG A 97 -0.51 6.80 10.39
N CYS A 98 -1.69 6.69 10.99
CA CYS A 98 -2.84 7.55 10.76
C CYS A 98 -3.15 8.38 12.02
N PHE A 99 -2.96 9.68 11.94
CA PHE A 99 -3.15 10.62 13.04
C PHE A 99 -4.49 11.33 12.91
N ILE A 100 -5.27 11.36 13.98
CA ILE A 100 -6.51 12.15 14.05
C ILE A 100 -6.21 13.44 14.81
N VAL A 101 -6.64 14.58 14.26
CA VAL A 101 -6.53 15.89 14.90
C VAL A 101 -7.88 16.55 15.01
N LYS A 102 -8.20 17.14 16.16
CA LYS A 102 -9.51 17.76 16.41
C LYS A 102 -9.40 19.08 17.19
N PRO A 103 -10.37 19.99 17.08
CA PRO A 103 -10.45 21.11 18.01
C PRO A 103 -10.72 20.60 19.44
N ARG A 104 -10.10 21.23 20.43
CA ARG A 104 -10.31 20.92 21.86
C ARG A 104 -11.61 21.53 22.38
N ASP A 105 -11.96 22.66 21.81
CA ASP A 105 -13.06 23.57 22.13
C ASP A 105 -14.40 23.16 21.51
N ALA A 106 -14.43 22.12 20.67
CA ALA A 106 -15.68 21.60 20.11
C ALA A 106 -16.05 20.21 20.64
N GLU A 107 -17.34 20.01 20.89
CA GLU A 107 -17.90 18.69 21.17
C GLU A 107 -18.07 17.91 19.86
N LEU A 108 -17.43 16.75 19.78
CA LEU A 108 -17.48 15.88 18.60
C LEU A 108 -17.80 14.46 19.04
N HIS A 109 -18.84 13.87 18.47
CA HIS A 109 -19.17 12.48 18.70
C HIS A 109 -18.21 11.57 17.91
N PHE A 110 -17.31 10.90 18.62
CA PHE A 110 -16.40 9.92 18.03
C PHE A 110 -17.02 8.53 17.93
N PRO A 111 -16.87 7.84 16.77
CA PRO A 111 -17.21 6.43 16.65
C PRO A 111 -16.45 5.59 17.69
N THR A 112 -17.15 4.66 18.35
CA THR A 112 -16.56 3.81 19.40
C THR A 112 -15.44 2.91 18.88
N ASP A 113 -15.49 2.54 17.59
CA ASP A 113 -14.45 1.74 16.95
C ASP A 113 -13.12 2.50 16.80
N LEU A 114 -13.14 3.84 16.87
CA LEU A 114 -11.95 4.69 16.87
C LEU A 114 -11.36 4.92 18.27
N LEU A 115 -11.92 4.35 19.34
CA LEU A 115 -11.40 4.51 20.71
C LEU A 115 -9.97 3.98 20.91
N GLY A 116 -9.45 3.19 19.96
CA GLY A 116 -8.05 2.75 19.94
C GLY A 116 -7.07 3.75 19.33
N LEU A 117 -7.54 4.84 18.72
CA LEU A 117 -6.74 5.94 18.18
C LEU A 117 -6.89 7.14 19.12
N THR A 118 -5.80 7.57 19.75
CA THR A 118 -5.83 8.78 20.60
C THR A 118 -5.67 10.01 19.70
N PRO A 119 -6.71 10.86 19.55
CA PRO A 119 -6.57 12.06 18.73
C PRO A 119 -5.67 13.08 19.44
N ALA A 120 -4.87 13.80 18.66
CA ALA A 120 -4.27 15.03 19.14
C ALA A 120 -5.28 16.17 19.00
N ASP A 121 -5.14 17.21 19.83
CA ASP A 121 -6.03 18.36 19.80
C ASP A 121 -5.29 19.67 19.54
N TYR A 122 -6.04 20.67 19.08
CA TYR A 122 -5.59 22.05 18.92
C TYR A 122 -6.67 23.01 19.46
N ASN A 123 -6.29 24.28 19.69
CA ASN A 123 -7.23 25.33 20.10
C ASN A 123 -7.81 25.99 18.85
N GLY A 124 -9.04 25.64 18.45
CA GLY A 124 -9.73 26.23 17.31
C GLY A 124 -10.19 27.66 17.56
N GLU A 125 -10.65 27.94 18.78
CA GLU A 125 -11.14 29.25 19.23
C GLU A 125 -10.03 30.15 19.83
N ARG A 126 -8.82 30.14 19.26
CA ARG A 126 -7.77 31.08 19.69
C ARG A 126 -8.23 32.53 19.49
N SER A 127 -8.00 33.36 20.50
CA SER A 127 -8.39 34.78 20.48
C SER A 127 -7.72 35.61 19.37
N ASP A 128 -6.56 35.17 18.87
CA ASP A 128 -5.82 35.81 17.78
C ASP A 128 -6.13 35.23 16.40
N GLY A 129 -6.99 34.20 16.31
CA GLY A 129 -7.33 33.50 15.06
C GLY A 129 -6.15 32.79 14.38
N ASN A 130 -5.00 32.68 15.04
CA ASN A 130 -3.79 32.13 14.42
C ASN A 130 -3.80 30.60 14.47
N LEU A 131 -4.32 29.97 13.40
CA LEU A 131 -4.38 28.52 13.25
C LEU A 131 -2.98 27.87 13.16
N GLU A 132 -2.01 28.51 12.53
CA GLU A 132 -0.63 27.99 12.48
C GLU A 132 -0.04 27.83 13.89
N ALA A 133 -0.30 28.79 14.78
CA ALA A 133 0.08 28.69 16.18
C ALA A 133 -0.78 27.68 16.96
N ALA A 134 -2.06 27.53 16.59
CA ALA A 134 -2.97 26.55 17.21
C ALA A 134 -2.50 25.11 17.00
N VAL A 135 -2.10 24.76 15.78
CA VAL A 135 -1.74 23.40 15.39
C VAL A 135 -0.29 23.05 15.71
N ASN A 136 0.48 23.96 16.30
CA ASN A 136 1.89 23.72 16.64
C ASN A 136 2.06 22.51 17.57
N HIS A 137 1.25 22.43 18.62
CA HIS A 137 1.28 21.31 19.57
C HIS A 137 1.07 19.95 18.91
N PRO A 138 -0.03 19.70 18.17
CA PRO A 138 -0.20 18.43 17.47
C PRO A 138 0.87 18.19 16.40
N CYS A 139 1.37 19.22 15.72
CA CYS A 139 2.49 19.07 14.79
C CYS A 139 3.77 18.55 15.48
N VAL A 140 4.08 19.03 16.68
CA VAL A 140 5.24 18.53 17.45
C VAL A 140 5.07 17.05 17.82
N LEU A 141 3.88 16.64 18.24
CA LEU A 141 3.58 15.25 18.57
C LEU A 141 3.69 14.35 17.33
N ILE A 142 3.09 14.76 16.22
CA ILE A 142 3.13 14.03 14.95
C ILE A 142 4.58 13.88 14.47
N LYS A 143 5.38 14.95 14.50
CA LYS A 143 6.79 14.89 14.10
C LYS A 143 7.60 13.91 14.93
N LYS A 144 7.31 13.81 16.23
CA LYS A 144 7.95 12.84 17.11
C LYS A 144 7.60 11.41 16.69
N GLU A 145 6.32 11.13 16.42
CA GLU A 145 5.90 9.79 15.97
C GLU A 145 6.41 9.44 14.58
N VAL A 146 6.43 10.40 13.66
CA VAL A 146 7.04 10.23 12.33
C VAL A 146 8.52 9.85 12.44
N ALA A 147 9.25 10.50 13.36
CA ALA A 147 10.65 10.17 13.63
C ALA A 147 10.83 8.79 14.29
N ASN A 148 9.91 8.40 15.19
CA ASN A 148 9.94 7.10 15.86
C ASN A 148 9.67 5.94 14.89
N LEU A 149 8.65 6.07 14.04
CA LEU A 149 8.17 5.01 13.14
C LEU A 149 8.97 4.92 11.83
N GLY A 150 9.67 6.00 11.46
CA GLY A 150 10.45 6.06 10.23
C GLY A 150 9.61 5.95 8.96
N LEU A 151 10.28 5.90 7.81
CA LEU A 151 9.61 5.76 6.51
C LEU A 151 8.94 4.40 6.38
N LEU A 152 7.77 4.36 5.74
CA LEU A 152 7.08 3.09 5.47
C LEU A 152 7.79 2.28 4.38
N SER A 153 8.39 2.96 3.40
CA SER A 153 9.31 2.35 2.43
C SER A 153 10.42 3.34 2.06
N GLN A 154 11.62 2.80 1.80
CA GLN A 154 12.78 3.60 1.38
C GLN A 154 12.77 3.90 -0.13
N ASP A 155 11.81 3.36 -0.88
CA ASP A 155 11.73 3.54 -2.32
C ASP A 155 11.48 5.00 -2.68
N LEU A 156 12.29 5.50 -3.62
CA LEU A 156 12.12 6.83 -4.22
C LEU A 156 11.06 6.82 -5.33
N ASN A 157 10.69 5.64 -5.86
CA ASN A 157 9.81 5.42 -7.01
C ASN A 157 8.42 4.87 -6.62
N ILE A 158 7.85 5.31 -5.50
CA ILE A 158 6.56 4.77 -5.02
C ILE A 158 5.40 5.11 -5.98
N HIS A 159 5.52 6.19 -6.77
CA HIS A 159 4.48 6.56 -7.75
C HIS A 159 4.29 5.55 -8.89
N THR A 160 5.18 4.56 -9.03
CA THR A 160 5.19 3.64 -10.18
C THR A 160 4.91 2.19 -9.82
N LYS A 161 4.82 1.82 -8.54
CA LYS A 161 4.57 0.42 -8.13
C LYS A 161 3.40 0.37 -7.14
N PRO A 162 2.28 -0.31 -7.47
CA PRO A 162 1.18 -0.50 -6.52
C PRO A 162 1.71 -1.26 -5.31
N ARG A 163 1.48 -0.71 -4.10
CA ARG A 163 1.95 -1.34 -2.87
C ARG A 163 1.04 -2.53 -2.51
N ARG A 164 1.67 -3.57 -1.95
CA ARG A 164 1.02 -4.82 -1.52
C ARG A 164 -0.27 -4.56 -0.74
N LYS A 165 -1.35 -5.29 -1.07
CA LYS A 165 -2.52 -5.39 -0.20
C LYS A 165 -2.13 -6.17 1.06
N ALA A 166 -2.00 -5.48 2.19
CA ALA A 166 -1.85 -6.12 3.50
C ALA A 166 -3.05 -7.06 3.76
N GLY A 167 -2.78 -8.31 4.19
CA GLY A 167 -3.82 -9.25 4.62
C GLY A 167 -3.77 -10.65 4.00
N TYR A 168 -2.93 -10.88 2.98
CA TYR A 168 -2.80 -12.19 2.36
C TYR A 168 -1.64 -12.99 2.96
N ASN A 169 -1.89 -13.73 4.04
CA ASN A 169 -0.91 -14.68 4.58
C ASN A 169 -1.07 -16.06 3.92
N TYR A 170 -0.85 -16.13 2.60
CA TYR A 170 -0.90 -17.38 1.87
C TYR A 170 0.36 -18.20 2.16
N LYS A 171 0.17 -19.45 2.57
CA LYS A 171 1.29 -20.42 2.62
C LYS A 171 1.78 -20.67 1.20
N LEU A 172 3.02 -20.31 0.94
CA LEU A 172 3.72 -20.64 -0.29
C LEU A 172 4.28 -22.06 -0.17
N GLY A 173 4.12 -22.84 -1.23
CA GLY A 173 4.66 -24.20 -1.33
C GLY A 173 5.65 -24.31 -2.49
N ASP A 174 5.96 -25.55 -2.85
CA ASP A 174 6.97 -25.88 -3.85
C ASP A 174 6.66 -25.26 -5.22
N VAL A 175 5.39 -25.18 -5.63
CA VAL A 175 5.01 -24.65 -6.94
C VAL A 175 5.20 -23.14 -7.02
N GLU A 176 4.79 -22.40 -5.98
CA GLU A 176 5.00 -20.96 -5.90
C GLU A 176 6.50 -20.64 -5.90
N HIS A 177 7.29 -21.38 -5.13
CA HIS A 177 8.74 -21.21 -5.09
C HIS A 177 9.39 -21.52 -6.45
N ARG A 178 9.00 -22.61 -7.12
CA ARG A 178 9.49 -22.96 -8.47
C ARG A 178 9.12 -21.92 -9.53
N LEU A 179 7.90 -21.41 -9.49
CA LEU A 179 7.45 -20.38 -10.42
C LEU A 179 8.26 -19.09 -10.24
N LEU A 180 8.45 -18.66 -9.00
CA LEU A 180 9.22 -17.46 -8.69
C LEU A 180 10.71 -17.61 -9.08
N ALA A 181 11.31 -18.76 -8.77
CA ALA A 181 12.68 -19.08 -9.18
C ALA A 181 12.84 -19.09 -10.71
N LYS A 182 11.84 -19.60 -11.44
CA LYS A 182 11.87 -19.60 -12.90
C LYS A 182 11.84 -18.18 -13.48
N VAL A 183 11.06 -17.28 -12.88
CA VAL A 183 11.01 -15.87 -13.29
C VAL A 183 12.32 -15.16 -12.95
N LEU A 184 12.96 -15.50 -11.83
CA LEU A 184 14.27 -14.96 -11.45
C LEU A 184 15.36 -15.24 -12.50
N GLU A 185 15.34 -16.39 -13.19
CA GLU A 185 16.30 -16.70 -14.26
C GLU A 185 16.33 -15.64 -15.36
N SER A 186 15.22 -14.93 -15.56
CA SER A 186 15.08 -13.87 -16.57
C SER A 186 15.33 -12.46 -16.03
N TYR A 187 15.65 -12.32 -14.73
CA TYR A 187 15.74 -11.03 -14.05
C TYR A 187 16.78 -10.07 -14.67
N ALA A 188 17.94 -10.59 -15.09
CA ALA A 188 18.99 -9.77 -15.69
C ALA A 188 18.91 -9.69 -17.21
N SER A 189 18.19 -10.62 -17.86
CA SER A 189 18.19 -10.79 -19.32
C SER A 189 16.94 -10.21 -19.99
N SER A 190 15.84 -10.02 -19.26
CA SER A 190 14.58 -9.52 -19.82
C SER A 190 14.01 -8.35 -18.98
N PRO A 191 14.35 -7.10 -19.32
CA PRO A 191 13.88 -5.92 -18.57
C PRO A 191 12.35 -5.74 -18.59
N ASP A 192 11.68 -6.24 -19.63
CA ASP A 192 10.22 -6.19 -19.77
C ASP A 192 9.49 -7.39 -19.14
N GLY A 193 10.24 -8.29 -18.49
CA GLY A 193 9.73 -9.51 -17.88
C GLY A 193 9.76 -10.72 -18.82
N VAL A 194 9.31 -11.87 -18.34
CA VAL A 194 9.29 -13.14 -19.06
C VAL A 194 7.86 -13.53 -19.42
N SER A 195 7.65 -14.06 -20.63
CA SER A 195 6.33 -14.50 -21.09
C SER A 195 5.70 -15.50 -20.10
N VAL A 196 4.44 -15.25 -19.72
CA VAL A 196 3.65 -16.16 -18.87
C VAL A 196 3.55 -17.54 -19.54
N TRP A 197 3.30 -17.57 -20.84
CA TRP A 197 3.17 -18.83 -21.60
C TRP A 197 4.47 -19.63 -21.59
N SER A 198 5.61 -18.97 -21.85
CA SER A 198 6.92 -19.64 -21.81
C SER A 198 7.23 -20.16 -20.41
N THR A 199 7.00 -19.33 -19.39
CA THR A 199 7.24 -19.69 -17.99
C THR A 199 6.42 -20.91 -17.57
N PHE A 200 5.14 -20.97 -17.96
CA PHE A 200 4.27 -22.10 -17.63
C PHE A 200 4.69 -23.38 -18.36
N ASN A 201 5.13 -23.27 -19.62
CA ASN A 201 5.59 -24.43 -20.40
C ASN A 201 6.91 -25.01 -19.90
N ASP A 202 7.80 -24.17 -19.38
CA ASP A 202 9.08 -24.62 -18.83
C ASP A 202 8.90 -25.37 -17.51
N LEU A 203 7.84 -25.07 -16.76
CA LEU A 203 7.47 -25.76 -15.51
C LEU A 203 6.69 -27.05 -15.78
N LYS A 204 7.32 -27.97 -16.54
CA LYS A 204 6.74 -29.28 -16.89
C LYS A 204 6.35 -30.08 -15.63
N GLY A 205 5.26 -30.83 -15.74
CA GLY A 205 4.75 -31.69 -14.68
C GLY A 205 3.87 -30.99 -13.63
N VAL A 206 3.49 -29.73 -13.85
CA VAL A 206 2.52 -29.01 -13.01
C VAL A 206 1.31 -28.62 -13.87
N GLU A 207 0.10 -28.87 -13.37
CA GLU A 207 -1.12 -28.48 -14.07
C GLU A 207 -1.24 -26.96 -14.21
N GLN A 208 -1.71 -26.48 -15.37
CA GLN A 208 -1.86 -25.04 -15.64
C GLN A 208 -2.76 -24.32 -14.62
N GLY A 209 -3.79 -25.00 -14.10
CA GLY A 209 -4.65 -24.45 -13.04
C GLY A 209 -3.88 -24.20 -11.74
N VAL A 210 -2.96 -25.10 -11.39
CA VAL A 210 -2.10 -24.98 -10.20
C VAL A 210 -1.06 -23.87 -10.40
N LEU A 211 -0.45 -23.76 -11.60
CA LEU A 211 0.45 -22.66 -11.95
C LEU A 211 -0.27 -21.31 -11.91
N SER A 212 -1.50 -21.24 -12.41
CA SER A 212 -2.32 -20.02 -12.36
C SER A 212 -2.62 -19.61 -10.93
N LEU A 213 -2.96 -20.57 -10.06
CA LEU A 213 -3.19 -20.30 -8.65
C LEU A 213 -1.91 -19.86 -7.94
N ALA A 214 -0.77 -20.48 -8.26
CA ALA A 214 0.53 -20.11 -7.72
C ALA A 214 0.92 -18.68 -8.12
N ALA A 215 0.73 -18.32 -9.40
CA ALA A 215 0.95 -16.95 -9.90
C ALA A 215 0.08 -15.94 -9.15
N ILE A 216 -1.21 -16.22 -8.99
CA ILE A 216 -2.13 -15.35 -8.24
C ILE A 216 -1.67 -15.19 -6.78
N LYS A 217 -1.26 -16.26 -6.10
CA LYS A 217 -0.75 -16.16 -4.73
C LYS A 217 0.50 -15.27 -4.67
N LEU A 218 1.45 -15.47 -5.58
CA LEU A 218 2.68 -14.68 -5.66
C LEU A 218 2.40 -13.20 -5.97
N GLU A 219 1.45 -12.90 -6.85
CA GLU A 219 0.95 -11.54 -7.12
C GLU A 219 0.33 -10.93 -5.86
N ARG A 220 -0.48 -11.69 -5.11
CA ARG A 220 -1.17 -11.20 -3.92
C ARG A 220 -0.25 -10.96 -2.74
N VAL A 221 0.78 -11.79 -2.57
CA VAL A 221 1.83 -11.55 -1.56
C VAL A 221 2.88 -10.55 -2.06
N GLY A 222 2.85 -10.17 -3.33
CA GLY A 222 3.72 -9.14 -3.94
C GLY A 222 5.13 -9.60 -4.28
N PHE A 223 5.36 -10.89 -4.50
CA PHE A 223 6.64 -11.41 -4.97
C PHE A 223 6.76 -11.40 -6.50
N LEU A 224 5.63 -11.29 -7.19
CA LEU A 224 5.54 -11.35 -8.65
C LEU A 224 4.61 -10.25 -9.17
N ASP A 225 5.03 -9.56 -10.22
CA ASP A 225 4.19 -8.62 -10.98
C ASP A 225 3.78 -9.26 -12.31
N LYS A 226 2.60 -8.87 -12.81
CA LYS A 226 2.12 -9.24 -14.15
C LYS A 226 1.78 -7.98 -14.94
N SER A 227 2.38 -7.85 -16.11
CA SER A 227 2.19 -6.75 -17.05
C SER A 227 1.83 -7.26 -18.44
N ILE A 228 1.45 -6.35 -19.33
CA ILE A 228 1.37 -6.61 -20.76
C ILE A 228 2.69 -6.14 -21.36
N ALA A 229 3.38 -7.02 -22.07
CA ALA A 229 4.57 -6.72 -22.85
C ALA A 229 4.25 -6.81 -24.35
N ILE A 230 5.00 -6.08 -25.16
CA ILE A 230 4.83 -6.03 -26.61
C ILE A 230 6.03 -6.71 -27.25
N ASP A 231 5.79 -7.68 -28.11
CA ASP A 231 6.83 -8.27 -28.94
C ASP A 231 7.16 -7.31 -30.09
N HIS A 232 8.28 -6.59 -29.94
CA HIS A 232 8.79 -5.66 -30.94
C HIS A 232 9.41 -6.36 -32.15
N ASP A 233 9.75 -7.64 -32.04
CA ASP A 233 10.37 -8.43 -33.10
C ASP A 233 9.33 -9.20 -33.93
N TYR A 234 8.17 -9.51 -33.33
CA TYR A 234 7.09 -10.27 -33.98
C TYR A 234 5.75 -9.53 -33.95
N ASN A 235 5.52 -8.74 -35.01
CA ASN A 235 4.21 -8.17 -35.38
C ASN A 235 3.54 -7.23 -34.35
N GLY A 236 4.27 -6.78 -33.32
CA GLY A 236 3.71 -5.94 -32.26
C GLY A 236 2.70 -6.67 -31.38
N SER A 237 2.80 -8.01 -31.29
CA SER A 237 1.83 -8.79 -30.54
C SER A 237 1.95 -8.57 -29.03
N GLU A 238 0.82 -8.32 -28.37
CA GLU A 238 0.74 -8.16 -26.92
C GLU A 238 0.68 -9.52 -26.23
N TYR A 239 1.47 -9.71 -25.17
CA TYR A 239 1.43 -10.90 -24.35
C TYR A 239 1.56 -10.55 -22.86
N TYR A 240 1.07 -11.44 -21.99
CA TYR A 240 1.28 -11.28 -20.56
C TYR A 240 2.70 -11.67 -20.19
N ALA A 241 3.38 -10.81 -19.44
CA ALA A 241 4.71 -11.02 -18.91
C ALA A 241 4.71 -11.01 -17.37
N PHE A 242 5.56 -11.84 -16.78
CA PHE A 242 5.88 -11.84 -15.37
C PHE A 242 7.19 -11.13 -15.11
N SER A 243 7.25 -10.35 -14.05
CA SER A 243 8.51 -9.82 -13.51
C SER A 243 8.59 -10.08 -12.01
N ILE A 244 9.80 -10.35 -11.53
CA ILE A 244 10.05 -10.58 -10.11
C ILE A 244 10.25 -9.24 -9.39
N THR A 245 9.66 -9.09 -8.21
CA THR A 245 9.81 -7.90 -7.37
C THR A 245 11.05 -8.02 -6.47
N ALA A 246 11.51 -6.91 -5.87
CA ALA A 246 12.64 -6.94 -4.92
C ALA A 246 12.36 -7.89 -3.75
N ASP A 247 11.16 -7.80 -3.16
CA ASP A 247 10.74 -8.71 -2.09
C ASP A 247 10.69 -10.18 -2.54
N GLY A 248 10.37 -10.43 -3.81
CA GLY A 248 10.41 -11.78 -4.39
C GLY A 248 11.82 -12.34 -4.44
N ILE A 249 12.81 -11.48 -4.73
CA ILE A 249 14.23 -11.82 -4.67
C ILE A 249 14.63 -12.09 -3.22
N ASP A 250 14.28 -11.21 -2.29
CA ASP A 250 14.59 -11.38 -0.86
C ASP A 250 14.00 -12.68 -0.31
N TYR A 251 12.77 -13.03 -0.68
CA TYR A 251 12.17 -14.31 -0.32
C TYR A 251 12.96 -15.51 -0.85
N LEU A 252 13.44 -15.46 -2.10
CA LEU A 252 14.26 -16.55 -2.64
C LEU A 252 15.61 -16.66 -1.93
N LEU A 253 16.23 -15.53 -1.58
CA LEU A 253 17.49 -15.48 -0.82
C LEU A 253 17.31 -16.06 0.61
N GLU A 254 16.20 -15.75 1.28
CA GLU A 254 15.87 -16.31 2.59
C GLU A 254 15.58 -17.83 2.55
N ASN A 255 15.22 -18.35 1.37
CA ASN A 255 14.78 -19.73 1.17
C ASN A 255 15.66 -20.49 0.17
N GLU A 256 16.94 -20.12 0.03
CA GLU A 256 17.89 -20.73 -0.92
C GLU A 256 17.96 -22.27 -0.82
N GLU A 257 17.80 -22.82 0.38
CA GLU A 257 17.80 -24.27 0.61
C GLU A 257 16.71 -25.03 -0.18
N LEU A 258 15.61 -24.34 -0.52
CA LEU A 258 14.51 -24.92 -1.30
C LEU A 258 14.87 -25.05 -2.79
N LEU A 259 15.79 -24.24 -3.32
CA LEU A 259 16.29 -24.37 -4.70
C LEU A 259 17.04 -25.70 -4.89
N HIS A 260 17.83 -26.11 -3.89
CA HIS A 260 18.65 -27.32 -3.98
C HIS A 260 17.85 -28.62 -3.82
N LYS A 261 16.78 -28.63 -3.02
CA LYS A 261 15.92 -29.82 -2.84
C LYS A 261 15.11 -30.18 -4.10
N VAL A 262 14.80 -29.20 -4.94
CA VAL A 262 13.97 -29.40 -6.14
C VAL A 262 14.76 -30.04 -7.27
N ASN A 263 16.04 -29.68 -7.47
CA ASN A 263 16.88 -30.29 -8.51
C ASN A 263 17.24 -31.76 -8.21
N GLN A 264 17.37 -32.14 -6.94
CA GLN A 264 17.68 -33.54 -6.57
C GLN A 264 16.55 -34.54 -6.86
N LYS A 265 15.28 -34.09 -6.94
CA LYS A 265 14.14 -34.99 -7.24
C LYS A 265 14.03 -35.35 -8.73
N VAL A 266 14.67 -34.61 -9.63
CA VAL A 266 14.55 -34.83 -11.08
C VAL A 266 15.60 -35.82 -11.60
N GLU A 267 16.74 -35.96 -10.94
CA GLU A 267 17.83 -36.86 -11.38
C GLU A 267 17.61 -38.34 -11.05
N ALA A 268 16.65 -38.69 -10.19
CA ALA A 268 16.41 -40.07 -9.78
C ALA A 268 15.36 -40.78 -10.66
N VAL A 269 15.58 -40.83 -11.98
CA VAL A 269 14.94 -41.83 -12.84
C VAL A 269 15.99 -42.37 -13.81
N ASP A 270 16.79 -43.31 -13.31
CA ASP A 270 17.68 -44.14 -14.11
C ASP A 270 16.83 -45.16 -14.88
N PHE A 271 16.61 -44.91 -16.17
CA PHE A 271 16.02 -45.86 -17.11
C PHE A 271 17.15 -46.60 -17.84
N ASP A 272 17.94 -47.38 -17.11
CA ASP A 272 18.83 -48.35 -17.72
C ASP A 272 18.63 -49.71 -17.05
N THR A 273 17.66 -50.46 -17.58
CA THR A 273 17.65 -51.92 -17.78
C THR A 273 16.21 -52.37 -18.07
N ASP A 274 15.91 -52.63 -19.34
CA ASP A 274 15.15 -53.80 -19.80
C ASP A 274 14.60 -53.57 -21.22
N ILE A 275 15.45 -53.77 -22.22
CA ILE A 275 15.01 -54.12 -23.57
C ILE A 275 15.31 -55.62 -23.75
N PRO A 276 14.31 -56.51 -23.72
CA PRO A 276 14.50 -57.88 -24.15
C PRO A 276 14.46 -57.92 -25.69
N PHE A 277 15.50 -58.51 -26.27
CA PHE A 277 15.63 -58.85 -27.70
C PHE A 277 14.54 -59.81 -28.18
#